data_AF-A0A7X6U3V5-F1
#
_entry.id   AF-A0A7X6U3V5-F1
#
_cell.length_a   1.000
_cell.length_b   1.000
_cell.length_c   1.000
_cell.angle_alpha   90.00
_cell.angle_beta   90.00
_cell.angle_gamma   90.00
#
_symmetry.space_group_name_H-M   'P 1'
#
loop_
_entity.id
_entity.type
_entity.pdbx_description
1 polymer ?
#
loop_
_entity_poly.entity_id
_entity_poly.type
_entity_poly.pdbx_seq_one_letter_code
_entity_poly.pdbx_strand_id
1 'polypeptide(L)'
;MRTTSHDDPVLLLNYEEDRHRYNDQVNEAEIVRSSRIIWCVLLLLIVLVTWSYFASIVEVSKGTGKVIPTSREQVIQSLEGGILSDLYVREGDIVEEGQTLAQLDLTKTEATVEESAARYRALVANVARLQAEVNQTELAFPEELADYPNLMIAETRLFETRKAALDESLAGLQEGLALVKKELALTQALAKQGAASHVEVLKLQRQVNDLKLKITDKRSEYMV
;
A
#
# COMPACT_ATOMS: atom_id res chain seq x y z
N MET A 1 157.62 19.67 -11.80
CA MET A 1 158.57 20.77 -11.54
C MET A 1 157.89 22.07 -11.96
N ARG A 2 157.76 23.03 -11.04
CA ARG A 2 157.38 24.47 -11.12
C ARG A 2 156.67 25.08 -12.37
N THR A 3 155.63 25.87 -12.05
CA THR A 3 155.25 27.25 -12.54
C THR A 3 154.78 27.40 -14.00
N THR A 4 153.82 28.22 -14.45
CA THR A 4 153.17 29.52 -14.07
C THR A 4 151.78 29.56 -14.79
N SER A 5 150.63 29.93 -14.20
CA SER A 5 150.03 31.28 -13.97
C SER A 5 149.85 32.19 -15.20
N HIS A 6 148.59 32.34 -15.67
CA HIS A 6 147.91 33.50 -16.33
C HIS A 6 146.46 33.05 -16.68
N ASP A 7 145.38 33.47 -15.99
CA ASP A 7 144.60 34.73 -16.07
C ASP A 7 143.76 34.93 -17.35
N ASP A 8 142.42 34.90 -17.18
CA ASP A 8 141.40 35.65 -17.95
C ASP A 8 140.00 35.53 -17.26
N PRO A 9 139.05 36.46 -17.46
CA PRO A 9 138.42 37.14 -16.32
C PRO A 9 136.91 36.85 -16.04
N VAL A 10 136.65 36.84 -14.74
CA VAL A 10 135.50 37.28 -13.92
C VAL A 10 134.31 37.99 -14.61
N LEU A 11 133.11 37.42 -14.45
CA LEU A 11 131.80 38.08 -14.47
C LEU A 11 131.20 38.01 -13.05
N LEU A 12 131.16 39.15 -12.36
CA LEU A 12 130.50 39.33 -11.06
C LEU A 12 129.11 39.95 -11.24
N LEU A 13 128.30 39.81 -10.18
CA LEU A 13 126.96 40.40 -9.89
C LEU A 13 125.79 39.48 -10.30
N ASN A 14 124.86 39.08 -9.42
CA ASN A 14 124.54 39.51 -8.06
C ASN A 14 123.74 38.38 -7.38
N TYR A 15 124.31 37.66 -6.41
CA TYR A 15 123.64 36.55 -5.70
C TYR A 15 122.83 37.03 -4.47
N GLU A 16 122.96 38.31 -4.09
CA GLU A 16 122.30 38.86 -2.89
C GLU A 16 120.86 39.37 -3.14
N GLU A 17 120.40 39.47 -4.39
CA GLU A 17 119.11 40.13 -4.72
C GLU A 17 117.91 39.17 -4.86
N ASP A 18 118.12 37.87 -5.09
CA ASP A 18 117.04 36.92 -5.39
C ASP A 18 116.57 36.05 -4.20
N ARG A 19 117.20 36.16 -3.03
CA ARG A 19 116.86 35.31 -1.87
C ARG A 19 115.56 35.73 -1.15
N HIS A 20 114.97 36.88 -1.49
CA HIS A 20 113.83 37.45 -0.76
C HIS A 20 112.45 37.23 -1.40
N ARG A 21 112.32 36.36 -2.42
CA ARG A 21 111.07 36.23 -3.19
C ARG A 21 110.25 34.96 -2.94
N TYR A 22 110.61 34.15 -1.95
CA TYR A 22 109.76 33.04 -1.47
C TYR A 22 109.12 33.42 -0.13
N ASN A 23 108.14 34.33 -0.21
CA ASN A 23 107.37 34.77 0.95
C ASN A 23 106.20 33.79 1.10
N ASP A 24 106.40 32.74 1.90
CA ASP A 24 105.33 31.84 2.34
C ASP A 24 104.50 32.58 3.40
N GLN A 25 103.63 33.48 2.95
CA GLN A 25 102.60 34.10 3.78
C GLN A 25 101.37 33.19 3.82
N VAL A 26 101.51 32.01 4.42
CA VAL A 26 100.34 31.29 4.93
C VAL A 26 99.94 32.00 6.22
N ASN A 27 98.97 32.89 6.06
CA ASN A 27 98.40 33.68 7.14
C ASN A 27 97.66 32.74 8.11
N GLU A 28 98.29 32.32 9.20
CA GLU A 28 97.66 31.47 10.24
C GLU A 28 96.36 32.08 10.82
N ALA A 29 96.14 33.39 10.64
CA ALA A 29 94.92 34.10 11.02
C ALA A 29 93.70 33.85 10.08
N GLU A 30 93.87 33.32 8.87
CA GLU A 30 92.76 32.98 7.97
C GLU A 30 92.14 31.60 8.26
N ILE A 31 92.91 30.67 8.85
CA ILE A 31 92.42 29.32 9.20
C ILE A 31 91.37 29.40 10.32
N VAL A 32 91.56 30.31 11.29
CA VAL A 32 90.60 30.54 12.38
C VAL A 32 89.32 31.21 11.88
N ARG A 33 89.39 32.04 10.83
CA ARG A 33 88.22 32.73 10.24
C ARG A 33 87.36 31.78 9.40
N SER A 34 87.97 30.85 8.66
CA SER A 34 87.26 29.81 7.91
C SER A 34 86.64 28.73 8.81
N SER A 35 87.29 28.37 9.92
CA SER A 35 86.74 27.40 10.88
C SER A 35 85.43 27.87 11.52
N ARG A 36 85.28 29.19 11.74
CA ARG A 36 84.03 29.79 12.25
C ARG A 36 82.87 29.64 11.26
N ILE A 37 83.13 29.71 9.96
CA ILE A 37 82.10 29.55 8.92
C ILE A 37 81.61 28.10 8.90
N ILE A 38 82.52 27.13 9.03
CA ILE A 38 82.19 25.69 9.09
C ILE A 38 81.30 25.40 10.31
N TRP A 39 81.65 25.93 11.49
CA TRP A 39 80.83 25.79 12.70
C TRP A 39 79.46 26.48 12.57
N CYS A 40 79.38 27.65 11.92
CA CYS A 40 78.10 28.31 11.65
C CYS A 40 77.20 27.48 10.71
N VAL A 41 77.76 26.91 9.65
CA VAL A 41 77.02 26.05 8.72
C VAL A 41 76.56 24.77 9.40
N LEU A 42 77.41 24.17 10.24
CA LEU A 42 77.08 22.97 10.99
C LEU A 42 75.98 23.23 12.02
N LEU A 43 76.03 24.37 12.71
CA LEU A 43 74.96 24.81 13.62
C LEU A 43 73.65 25.06 12.88
N LEU A 44 73.69 25.73 11.71
CA LEU A 44 72.50 25.94 10.87
C LEU A 44 71.86 24.61 10.45
N LEU A 45 72.68 23.63 10.06
CA LEU A 45 72.21 22.29 9.69
C LEU A 45 71.53 21.59 10.87
N ILE A 46 72.13 21.65 12.06
CA ILE A 46 71.54 21.08 13.28
C ILE A 46 70.19 21.74 13.58
N VAL A 47 70.10 23.07 13.45
CA VAL A 47 68.85 23.82 13.68
C VAL A 47 67.77 23.41 12.67
N LEU A 48 68.11 23.28 11.39
CA LEU A 48 67.14 22.87 10.35
C LEU A 48 66.66 21.44 10.53
N VAL A 49 67.54 20.49 10.88
CA VAL A 49 67.15 19.10 11.14
C VAL A 49 66.27 19.01 12.38
N THR A 50 66.62 19.73 13.44
CA THR A 50 65.81 19.79 14.66
C THR A 50 64.43 20.38 14.35
N TRP A 51 64.37 21.48 13.59
CA TRP A 51 63.11 22.08 13.18
C TRP A 51 62.25 21.13 12.31
N SER A 52 62.86 20.45 11.35
CA SER A 52 62.18 19.48 10.49
C SER A 52 61.64 18.28 11.28
N TYR A 53 62.31 17.86 12.36
CA TYR A 53 61.83 16.79 13.21
C TYR A 53 60.55 17.18 13.96
N PHE A 54 60.44 18.44 14.40
CA PHE A 54 59.24 18.96 15.08
C PHE A 54 58.15 19.44 14.10
N ALA A 55 58.48 19.67 12.84
CA ALA A 55 57.54 20.14 11.83
C ALA A 55 56.56 19.01 11.43
N SER A 56 55.36 19.04 11.98
CA SER A 56 54.26 18.16 11.54
C SER A 56 53.57 18.75 10.31
N ILE A 57 53.59 18.01 9.20
CA ILE A 57 52.84 18.35 7.98
C ILE A 57 51.41 17.84 8.17
N VAL A 58 50.45 18.76 8.26
CA VAL A 58 49.03 18.41 8.34
C VAL A 58 48.50 18.21 6.92
N GLU A 59 48.43 16.96 6.49
CA GLU A 59 47.75 16.58 5.26
C GLU A 59 46.24 16.50 5.50
N VAL A 60 45.47 17.40 4.89
CA VAL A 60 44.00 17.35 4.92
C VAL A 60 43.51 16.87 3.56
N SER A 61 43.20 15.58 3.48
CA SER A 61 42.55 14.99 2.31
C SER A 61 41.05 15.29 2.33
N LYS A 62 40.56 16.06 1.34
CA LYS A 62 39.13 16.32 1.15
C LYS A 62 38.58 15.34 0.12
N GLY A 63 37.78 14.37 0.57
CA GLY A 63 37.02 13.47 -0.30
C GLY A 63 35.56 13.93 -0.43
N THR A 64 35.01 13.93 -1.65
CA THR A 64 33.58 14.15 -1.87
C THR A 64 32.81 12.86 -1.60
N GLY A 65 32.21 12.74 -0.42
CA GLY A 65 31.25 11.67 -0.13
C GLY A 65 29.92 11.97 -0.83
N LYS A 66 29.44 11.07 -1.70
CA LYS A 66 28.08 11.11 -2.25
C LYS A 66 27.26 10.01 -1.60
N VAL A 67 26.28 10.38 -0.78
CA VAL A 67 25.29 9.43 -0.26
C VAL A 67 24.38 9.05 -1.41
N ILE A 68 24.51 7.82 -1.91
CA ILE A 68 23.62 7.25 -2.92
C ILE A 68 22.73 6.25 -2.18
N PRO A 69 21.41 6.48 -2.09
CA PRO A 69 20.51 5.50 -1.49
C PRO A 69 20.59 4.20 -2.30
N THR A 70 20.83 3.09 -1.60
CA THR A 70 20.94 1.74 -2.21
C THR A 70 19.57 1.18 -2.59
N SER A 71 18.49 1.67 -1.97
CA SER A 71 17.11 1.27 -2.25
C SER A 71 16.52 2.10 -3.39
N ARG A 72 15.73 1.44 -4.25
CA ARG A 72 14.98 2.11 -5.32
C ARG A 72 13.86 2.93 -4.67
N GLU A 73 13.64 4.14 -5.18
CA GLU A 73 12.47 4.95 -4.82
C GLU A 73 11.19 4.12 -5.08
N GLN A 74 10.38 3.92 -4.03
CA GLN A 74 9.11 3.20 -4.12
C GLN A 74 7.97 4.21 -4.01
N VAL A 75 7.20 4.36 -5.10
CA VAL A 75 6.01 5.20 -5.10
C VAL A 75 4.87 4.42 -4.45
N ILE A 76 4.44 4.86 -3.26
CA ILE A 76 3.31 4.29 -2.55
C ILE A 76 2.05 5.00 -3.03
N GLN A 77 1.16 4.26 -3.68
CA GLN A 77 -0.10 4.76 -4.23
C GLN A 77 -1.25 3.83 -3.87
N SER A 78 -2.43 4.38 -3.62
CA SER A 78 -3.65 3.60 -3.42
C SER A 78 -4.19 3.09 -4.76
N LEU A 79 -4.58 1.81 -4.83
CA LEU A 79 -5.17 1.21 -6.02
C LEU A 79 -6.62 1.67 -6.28
N GLU A 80 -7.38 1.98 -5.23
CA GLU A 80 -8.81 2.34 -5.33
C GLU A 80 -9.04 3.86 -5.39
N GLY A 81 -8.04 4.68 -5.00
CA GLY A 81 -8.21 6.13 -4.84
C GLY A 81 -9.16 6.49 -3.68
N GLY A 82 -9.07 7.71 -3.18
CA GLY A 82 -9.88 8.14 -2.04
C GLY A 82 -9.47 9.50 -1.51
N ILE A 83 -10.28 10.08 -0.63
CA ILE A 83 -9.94 11.30 0.08
C ILE A 83 -9.00 10.91 1.23
N LEU A 84 -7.88 11.61 1.38
CA LEU A 84 -6.98 11.42 2.52
C LEU A 84 -7.64 11.97 3.79
N SER A 85 -7.81 11.14 4.81
CA SER A 85 -8.28 11.55 6.14
C SER A 85 -7.12 11.99 7.00
N ASP A 86 -6.14 11.10 7.20
CA ASP A 86 -5.01 11.32 8.09
C ASP A 86 -3.71 10.92 7.40
N LEU A 87 -2.64 11.66 7.70
CA LEU A 87 -1.27 11.36 7.31
C LEU A 87 -0.42 11.26 8.58
N TYR A 88 0.14 10.08 8.84
CA TYR A 88 0.84 9.76 10.08
C TYR A 88 2.36 9.99 10.00
N VAL A 89 2.88 10.31 8.82
CA VAL A 89 4.32 10.43 8.56
C VAL A 89 4.65 11.78 7.92
N ARG A 90 5.90 12.21 8.12
CA ARG A 90 6.45 13.43 7.54
C ARG A 90 7.66 13.11 6.67
N GLU A 91 8.02 14.07 5.82
CA GLU A 91 9.21 13.96 4.99
C GLU A 91 10.47 13.79 5.85
N GLY A 92 11.23 12.73 5.58
CA GLY A 92 12.45 12.38 6.33
C GLY A 92 12.23 11.40 7.49
N ASP A 93 10.98 11.01 7.80
CA ASP A 93 10.71 9.99 8.80
C ASP A 93 11.17 8.60 8.33
N ILE A 94 11.75 7.82 9.24
CA ILE A 94 12.12 6.42 9.00
C ILE A 94 10.89 5.56 9.28
N VAL A 95 10.48 4.77 8.29
CA VAL A 95 9.29 3.93 8.36
C VAL A 95 9.63 2.45 8.20
N GLU A 96 8.87 1.59 8.88
CA GLU A 96 9.01 0.13 8.82
C GLU A 96 7.99 -0.49 7.87
N GLU A 97 8.27 -1.71 7.39
CA GLU A 97 7.32 -2.45 6.55
C GLU A 97 6.04 -2.76 7.33
N GLY A 98 4.88 -2.48 6.73
CA GLY A 98 3.57 -2.67 7.35
C GLY A 98 3.11 -1.51 8.25
N GLN A 99 3.94 -0.47 8.44
CA GLN A 99 3.53 0.73 9.16
C GLN A 99 2.47 1.52 8.36
N THR A 100 1.36 1.86 9.01
CA THR A 100 0.34 2.73 8.43
C THR A 100 0.90 4.14 8.22
N LEU A 101 1.00 4.55 6.95
CA LEU A 101 1.52 5.87 6.59
C LEU A 101 0.42 6.93 6.51
N ALA A 102 -0.74 6.52 6.00
CA ALA A 102 -1.88 7.38 5.73
C ALA A 102 -3.18 6.58 5.87
N GLN A 103 -4.27 7.24 6.26
CA GLN A 103 -5.61 6.68 6.29
C GLN A 103 -6.50 7.45 5.32
N LEU A 104 -7.24 6.70 4.48
CA LEU A 104 -8.24 7.25 3.58
C LEU A 104 -9.60 7.34 4.28
N ASP A 105 -10.47 8.21 3.79
CA ASP A 105 -11.83 8.38 4.30
C ASP A 105 -12.67 7.13 4.07
N LEU A 106 -13.00 6.46 5.17
CA LEU A 106 -13.76 5.21 5.19
C LEU A 106 -15.27 5.44 5.09
N THR A 107 -15.78 6.67 5.20
CA THR A 107 -17.22 6.96 5.30
C THR A 107 -18.02 6.33 4.15
N LYS A 108 -17.51 6.46 2.91
CA LYS A 108 -18.19 5.90 1.73
C LYS A 108 -18.12 4.37 1.70
N THR A 109 -16.99 3.80 2.11
CA THR A 109 -16.76 2.36 2.12
C THR A 109 -17.60 1.69 3.20
N GLU A 110 -17.61 2.25 4.41
CA GLU A 110 -18.46 1.79 5.52
C GLU A 110 -19.95 1.85 5.17
N ALA A 111 -20.41 2.95 4.58
CA ALA A 111 -21.80 3.06 4.12
C ALA A 111 -22.15 1.97 3.08
N THR A 112 -21.23 1.66 2.17
CA THR A 112 -21.42 0.60 1.15
C THR A 112 -21.47 -0.80 1.78
N VAL A 113 -20.64 -1.05 2.80
CA VAL A 113 -20.63 -2.30 3.55
C VAL A 113 -21.93 -2.48 4.33
N GLU A 114 -22.37 -1.45 5.05
CA GLU A 114 -23.63 -1.48 5.82
C GLU A 114 -24.84 -1.63 4.90
N GLU A 115 -24.87 -0.96 3.76
CA GLU A 115 -25.94 -1.14 2.78
C GLU A 115 -25.99 -2.59 2.26
N SER A 116 -24.84 -3.16 1.92
CA SER A 116 -24.73 -4.54 1.44
C SER A 116 -25.15 -5.55 2.52
N ALA A 117 -24.74 -5.32 3.77
CA ALA A 117 -25.14 -6.13 4.90
C ALA A 117 -26.64 -6.05 5.18
N ALA A 118 -27.23 -4.85 5.08
CA ALA A 118 -28.68 -4.66 5.22
C ALA A 118 -29.45 -5.39 4.11
N ARG A 119 -28.99 -5.29 2.84
CA ARG A 119 -29.58 -6.05 1.73
C ARG A 119 -29.48 -7.55 1.94
N TYR A 120 -28.32 -8.05 2.38
CA TYR A 120 -28.13 -9.46 2.69
C TYR A 120 -29.15 -9.93 3.74
N ARG A 121 -29.26 -9.24 4.88
CA ARG A 121 -30.23 -9.57 5.94
C ARG A 121 -31.68 -9.58 5.42
N ALA A 122 -32.05 -8.59 4.61
CA ALA A 122 -33.36 -8.53 3.96
C ALA A 122 -33.59 -9.72 3.02
N LEU A 123 -32.58 -10.14 2.25
CA LEU A 123 -32.66 -11.32 1.38
C LEU A 123 -32.81 -12.61 2.21
N VAL A 124 -32.06 -12.77 3.30
CA VAL A 124 -32.19 -13.94 4.19
C VAL A 124 -33.61 -14.01 4.78
N ALA A 125 -34.15 -12.88 5.24
CA ALA A 125 -35.50 -12.82 5.79
C ALA A 125 -36.56 -13.15 4.71
N ASN A 126 -36.37 -12.64 3.49
CA ASN A 126 -37.22 -12.97 2.34
C ASN A 126 -37.18 -14.46 1.99
N VAL A 127 -35.99 -15.08 1.99
CA VAL A 127 -35.86 -16.52 1.74
C VAL A 127 -36.60 -17.32 2.79
N ALA A 128 -36.43 -16.99 4.08
CA ALA A 128 -37.15 -17.65 5.16
C ALA A 128 -38.68 -17.54 4.99
N ARG A 129 -39.18 -16.35 4.64
CA ARG A 129 -40.61 -16.13 4.34
C ARG A 129 -41.07 -16.93 3.13
N LEU A 130 -40.38 -16.85 2.00
CA LEU A 130 -40.75 -17.58 0.78
C LEU A 130 -40.73 -19.09 0.98
N GLN A 131 -39.76 -19.62 1.73
CA GLN A 131 -39.72 -21.03 2.09
C GLN A 131 -40.92 -21.43 2.94
N ALA A 132 -41.34 -20.59 3.89
CA ALA A 132 -42.55 -20.82 4.67
C ALA A 132 -43.82 -20.77 3.81
N GLU A 133 -43.91 -19.81 2.87
CA GLU A 133 -45.04 -19.67 1.93
C GLU A 133 -45.16 -20.89 1.00
N VAL A 134 -44.05 -21.34 0.40
CA VAL A 134 -44.02 -22.48 -0.53
C VAL A 134 -44.31 -23.80 0.18
N ASN A 135 -43.70 -24.03 1.34
CA ASN A 135 -43.87 -25.28 2.09
C ASN A 135 -45.15 -25.29 2.96
N GLN A 136 -45.87 -24.16 3.05
CA GLN A 136 -47.02 -23.97 3.94
C GLN A 136 -46.70 -24.29 5.40
N THR A 137 -45.48 -23.96 5.82
CA THR A 137 -45.01 -24.16 7.20
C THR A 137 -45.11 -22.88 8.01
N GLU A 138 -44.91 -22.99 9.32
CA GLU A 138 -44.76 -21.81 10.17
C GLU A 138 -43.48 -21.03 9.81
N LEU A 139 -43.54 -19.72 9.98
CA LEU A 139 -42.43 -18.83 9.67
C LEU A 139 -41.36 -18.91 10.76
N ALA A 140 -40.17 -19.39 10.38
CA ALA A 140 -39.01 -19.44 11.25
C ALA A 140 -37.83 -18.72 10.59
N PHE A 141 -37.22 -17.80 11.32
CA PHE A 141 -36.05 -17.05 10.86
C PHE A 141 -34.75 -17.69 11.39
N PRO A 142 -33.65 -17.63 10.61
CA PRO A 142 -32.32 -18.02 11.08
C PRO A 142 -31.83 -17.16 12.27
N GLU A 143 -30.95 -17.73 13.09
CA GLU A 143 -30.35 -17.04 14.26
C GLU A 143 -29.58 -15.77 13.87
N GLU A 144 -29.02 -15.72 12.65
CA GLU A 144 -28.34 -14.54 12.08
C GLU A 144 -29.22 -13.27 12.06
N LEU A 145 -30.54 -13.41 12.10
CA LEU A 145 -31.49 -12.30 12.10
C LEU A 145 -31.97 -11.90 13.51
N ALA A 146 -31.56 -12.60 14.57
CA ALA A 146 -32.02 -12.37 15.93
C ALA A 146 -31.78 -10.93 16.43
N ASP A 147 -30.68 -10.31 15.98
CA ASP A 147 -30.33 -8.93 16.30
C ASP A 147 -31.21 -7.87 15.58
N TYR A 148 -32.07 -8.29 14.65
CA TYR A 148 -32.89 -7.42 13.80
C TYR A 148 -34.39 -7.69 13.96
N PRO A 149 -34.96 -7.52 15.17
CA PRO A 149 -36.37 -7.87 15.45
C PRO A 149 -37.36 -7.05 14.61
N ASN A 150 -37.05 -5.80 14.29
CA ASN A 150 -37.91 -4.96 13.46
C ASN A 150 -38.09 -5.52 12.04
N LEU A 151 -37.02 -6.08 11.46
CA LEU A 151 -37.07 -6.72 10.14
C LEU A 151 -37.91 -7.99 10.21
N MET A 152 -37.68 -8.83 11.22
CA MET A 152 -38.47 -10.05 11.43
C MET A 152 -39.95 -9.74 11.60
N ILE A 153 -40.32 -8.76 12.44
CA ILE A 153 -41.71 -8.35 12.66
C ILE A 153 -42.36 -7.86 11.35
N ALA A 154 -41.63 -7.08 10.55
CA ALA A 154 -42.14 -6.59 9.27
C ALA A 154 -42.43 -7.75 8.30
N GLU A 155 -41.49 -8.69 8.17
CA GLU A 155 -41.66 -9.88 7.33
C GLU A 155 -42.75 -10.82 7.83
N THR A 156 -42.88 -11.02 9.15
CA THR A 156 -43.98 -11.80 9.75
C THR A 156 -45.33 -11.17 9.42
N ARG A 157 -45.48 -9.84 9.56
CA ARG A 157 -46.74 -9.15 9.22
C ARG A 157 -47.06 -9.28 7.74
N LEU A 158 -46.05 -9.18 6.87
CA LEU A 158 -46.24 -9.36 5.45
C LEU A 158 -46.70 -10.79 5.14
N PHE A 159 -46.05 -11.80 5.72
CA PHE A 159 -46.41 -13.21 5.59
C PHE A 159 -47.88 -13.48 5.96
N GLU A 160 -48.28 -13.08 7.18
CA GLU A 160 -49.64 -13.27 7.68
C GLU A 160 -50.69 -12.56 6.81
N THR A 161 -50.37 -11.34 6.34
CA THR A 161 -51.26 -10.57 5.46
C THR A 161 -51.47 -11.27 4.12
N ARG A 162 -50.39 -11.79 3.50
CA ARG A 162 -50.48 -12.50 2.22
C ARG A 162 -51.21 -13.82 2.35
N LYS A 163 -50.97 -14.55 3.44
CA LYS A 163 -51.67 -15.80 3.75
C LYS A 163 -53.16 -15.57 3.95
N ALA A 164 -53.54 -14.59 4.79
CA ALA A 164 -54.94 -14.25 5.02
C ALA A 164 -55.67 -13.82 3.73
N ALA A 165 -55.02 -13.00 2.89
CA ALA A 165 -55.60 -12.57 1.61
C ALA A 165 -55.80 -13.73 0.63
N LEU A 166 -54.87 -14.70 0.60
CA LEU A 166 -55.03 -15.92 -0.20
C LEU A 166 -56.22 -16.74 0.30
N ASP A 167 -56.29 -16.98 1.61
CA ASP A 167 -57.34 -17.79 2.23
C ASP A 167 -58.73 -17.18 2.00
N GLU A 168 -58.86 -15.85 2.14
CA GLU A 168 -60.10 -15.13 1.85
C GLU A 168 -60.50 -15.27 0.38
N SER A 169 -59.55 -15.09 -0.55
CA SER A 169 -59.83 -15.22 -1.99
C SER A 169 -60.26 -16.64 -2.36
N LEU A 170 -59.58 -17.65 -1.81
CA LEU A 170 -59.94 -19.06 -2.02
C LEU A 170 -61.30 -19.39 -1.42
N ALA A 171 -61.62 -18.90 -0.22
CA ALA A 171 -62.92 -19.10 0.42
C ALA A 171 -64.05 -18.55 -0.45
N GLY A 172 -63.94 -17.31 -0.94
CA GLY A 172 -64.95 -16.70 -1.82
C GLY A 172 -65.14 -17.45 -3.14
N LEU A 173 -64.04 -17.89 -3.77
CA LEU A 173 -64.11 -18.69 -5.00
C LEU A 173 -64.75 -20.08 -4.76
N GLN A 174 -64.45 -20.71 -3.62
CA GLN A 174 -65.02 -22.00 -3.23
C GLN A 174 -66.51 -21.89 -2.94
N GLU A 175 -66.95 -20.82 -2.27
CA GLU A 175 -68.36 -20.56 -2.02
C GLU A 175 -69.13 -20.35 -3.34
N GLY A 176 -68.60 -19.52 -4.24
CA GLY A 176 -69.17 -19.34 -5.58
C GLY A 176 -69.25 -20.64 -6.36
N LEU A 177 -68.21 -21.48 -6.30
CA LEU A 177 -68.20 -22.81 -6.92
C LEU A 177 -69.28 -23.72 -6.33
N ALA A 178 -69.49 -23.69 -5.01
CA ALA A 178 -70.51 -24.49 -4.34
C ALA A 178 -71.93 -24.07 -4.77
N LEU A 179 -72.18 -22.76 -4.88
CA LEU A 179 -73.46 -22.22 -5.35
C LEU A 179 -73.76 -22.64 -6.79
N VAL A 180 -72.82 -22.45 -7.71
CA VAL A 180 -73.01 -22.82 -9.13
C VAL A 180 -73.16 -24.34 -9.29
N LYS A 181 -72.42 -25.15 -8.51
CA LYS A 181 -72.61 -26.61 -8.50
C LYS A 181 -74.01 -27.01 -8.04
N LYS A 182 -74.55 -26.33 -7.02
CA LYS A 182 -75.91 -26.57 -6.54
C LYS A 182 -76.95 -26.22 -7.60
N GLU A 183 -76.79 -25.08 -8.25
CA GLU A 183 -77.64 -24.64 -9.36
C GLU A 183 -77.57 -25.62 -10.55
N LEU A 184 -76.36 -26.05 -10.94
CA LEU A 184 -76.16 -27.06 -11.96
C LEU A 184 -76.89 -28.36 -11.63
N ALA A 185 -76.79 -28.84 -10.38
CA ALA A 185 -77.45 -30.09 -9.96
C ALA A 185 -78.99 -29.99 -10.07
N LEU A 186 -79.57 -28.85 -9.67
CA LEU A 186 -81.00 -28.59 -9.79
C LEU A 186 -81.43 -28.52 -11.26
N THR A 187 -80.73 -27.73 -12.08
CA THR A 187 -81.04 -27.56 -13.50
C THR A 187 -80.85 -28.85 -14.29
N GLN A 188 -79.85 -29.66 -13.95
CA GLN A 188 -79.61 -30.96 -14.58
C GLN A 188 -80.72 -31.97 -14.23
N ALA A 189 -81.26 -31.94 -13.01
CA ALA A 189 -82.43 -32.74 -12.64
C ALA A 189 -83.68 -32.34 -13.44
N LEU A 190 -83.93 -31.04 -13.61
CA LEU A 190 -85.03 -30.50 -14.42
C LEU A 190 -84.86 -30.83 -15.91
N ALA A 191 -83.63 -30.74 -16.44
CA ALA A 191 -83.34 -31.07 -17.83
C ALA A 191 -83.60 -32.55 -18.15
N LYS A 192 -83.29 -33.47 -17.22
CA LYS A 192 -83.63 -34.90 -17.35
C LYS A 192 -85.14 -35.14 -17.42
N GLN A 193 -85.94 -34.26 -16.83
CA GLN A 193 -87.41 -34.28 -16.88
C GLN A 193 -87.97 -33.50 -18.09
N GLY A 194 -87.11 -32.97 -18.96
CA GLY A 194 -87.51 -32.15 -20.13
C GLY A 194 -87.95 -30.72 -19.78
N ALA A 195 -87.87 -30.31 -18.51
CA ALA A 195 -88.34 -29.02 -18.03
C ALA A 195 -87.28 -27.90 -18.12
N ALA A 196 -86.05 -28.20 -18.52
CA ALA A 196 -84.97 -27.22 -18.70
C ALA A 196 -84.13 -27.50 -19.95
N SER A 197 -83.51 -26.44 -20.49
CA SER A 197 -82.66 -26.51 -21.69
C SER A 197 -81.30 -27.15 -21.40
N HIS A 198 -80.85 -28.05 -22.28
CA HIS A 198 -79.50 -28.62 -22.25
C HIS A 198 -78.40 -27.55 -22.41
N VAL A 199 -78.69 -26.43 -23.08
CA VAL A 199 -77.72 -25.33 -23.25
C VAL A 199 -77.42 -24.67 -21.92
N GLU A 200 -78.40 -24.52 -21.04
CA GLU A 200 -78.20 -23.91 -19.71
C GLU A 200 -77.33 -24.81 -18.83
N VAL A 201 -77.54 -26.14 -18.89
CA VAL A 201 -76.68 -27.12 -18.21
C VAL A 201 -75.23 -26.99 -18.69
N LEU A 202 -74.99 -26.88 -20.01
CA LEU A 202 -73.64 -26.71 -20.56
C LEU A 202 -72.99 -25.39 -20.11
N LYS A 203 -73.77 -24.30 -20.04
CA LYS A 203 -73.29 -23.00 -19.58
C LYS A 203 -72.87 -23.03 -18.11
N LEU A 204 -73.70 -23.62 -17.25
CA LEU A 204 -73.39 -23.82 -15.83
C LEU A 204 -72.18 -24.74 -15.64
N GLN A 205 -72.07 -25.82 -16.42
CA GLN A 205 -70.92 -26.71 -16.41
C GLN A 205 -69.62 -25.98 -16.80
N ARG A 206 -69.68 -25.10 -17.80
CA ARG A 206 -68.54 -24.23 -18.17
C ARG A 206 -68.15 -23.32 -17.01
N GLN A 207 -69.12 -22.65 -16.37
CA GLN A 207 -68.84 -21.78 -15.22
C GLN A 207 -68.19 -22.53 -14.04
N VAL A 208 -68.62 -23.77 -13.76
CA VAL A 208 -67.98 -24.64 -12.75
C VAL A 208 -66.52 -24.89 -13.10
N ASN A 209 -66.22 -25.18 -14.37
CA ASN A 209 -64.84 -25.40 -14.82
C ASN A 209 -64.02 -24.11 -14.75
N ASP A 210 -64.57 -22.97 -15.18
CA ASP A 210 -63.91 -21.67 -15.11
C ASP A 210 -63.56 -21.29 -13.67
N LEU A 211 -64.46 -21.52 -12.70
CA LEU A 211 -64.20 -21.27 -11.29
C LEU A 211 -63.14 -22.22 -10.71
N LYS A 212 -63.15 -23.50 -11.10
CA LYS A 212 -62.10 -24.46 -10.72
C LYS A 212 -60.72 -24.05 -11.25
N LEU A 213 -60.66 -23.59 -12.49
CA LEU A 213 -59.43 -23.06 -13.09
C LEU A 213 -58.95 -21.86 -12.28
N LYS A 214 -59.81 -20.87 -12.00
CA LYS A 214 -59.46 -19.70 -11.17
C LYS A 214 -58.91 -20.07 -9.79
N ILE A 215 -59.48 -21.07 -9.12
CA ILE A 215 -58.99 -21.56 -7.82
C ILE A 215 -57.59 -22.16 -7.97
N THR A 216 -57.37 -22.95 -9.02
CA THR A 216 -56.09 -23.60 -9.31
C THR A 216 -55.03 -22.56 -9.67
N ASP A 217 -55.38 -21.58 -10.50
CA ASP A 217 -54.52 -20.46 -10.89
C ASP A 217 -54.14 -19.64 -9.66
N LYS A 218 -55.09 -19.28 -8.79
CA LYS A 218 -54.81 -18.52 -7.57
C LYS A 218 -53.88 -19.25 -6.60
N ARG A 219 -54.03 -20.56 -6.45
CA ARG A 219 -53.11 -21.37 -5.65
C ARG A 219 -51.73 -21.45 -6.28
N SER A 220 -51.65 -21.55 -7.60
CA SER A 220 -50.38 -21.64 -8.33
C SER A 220 -49.63 -20.30 -8.31
N GLU A 221 -50.34 -19.18 -8.49
CA GLU A 221 -49.80 -17.81 -8.39
C GLU A 221 -49.20 -17.51 -7.01
N TYR A 222 -49.69 -18.15 -5.95
CA TYR A 222 -49.11 -18.02 -4.62
C TYR A 222 -47.83 -18.84 -4.44
N MET A 223 -47.63 -19.90 -5.23
CA MET A 223 -46.47 -20.81 -5.12
C MET A 223 -45.33 -20.47 -6.09
N VAL A 224 -45.56 -19.62 -7.10
CA VAL A 224 -44.61 -19.20 -8.14
C VAL A 224 -44.11 -17.79 -7.83
#